data_AF-A0A494XBT2-F1
#
_entry.id   AF-A0A494XBT2-F1
#
_cell.length_a   1.000
_cell.length_b   1.000
_cell.length_c   1.000
_cell.angle_alpha   90.00
_cell.angle_beta   90.00
_cell.angle_gamma   90.00
#
_symmetry.space_group_name_H-M   'P 1'
#
loop_
_entity.id
_entity.type
_entity.pdbx_description
1 polymer ?
#
loop_
_entity_poly.entity_id
_entity_poly.type
_entity_poly.pdbx_seq_one_letter_code
_entity_poly.pdbx_strand_id
1 'polypeptide(L)'
;MNIDFHYGVIYAVARLGGLDVAEARTVAHSCQYVDDATTDGLLKFADGERFERIASAHEMIDYKNEEDDQNRRIWVPFHFLPGAQGKSVAEKAVCRPNSDVAKDVVRRALNAHGAYNALHRLGVTLHVYVDTWAHQGFSGVASDYNRITHLEGDDHDHETWLGKLKETLISAGEKVESLAIDALSGLGHGAALHFPDMPWATWRYRCKVSEEMVHRDNLPDFVQAADMACKVVQAFKAKSQEFESQPGLPPDAKAALGNLLRENCSHDPDERLSFWKEALASGKLPGLNEALPDYIAKGPGSWKHAATRLAGDDDSGEAPVWSEVFEQSDYRKFHDATKEHRFVAVQEVLPEAGLRLC
;
A
#
# COMPACT_ATOMS: atom_id res chain seq x y z
N MET A 1 3.12 -0.23 -4.00
CA MET A 1 3.61 1.05 -4.62
C MET A 1 4.52 1.76 -3.61
N ASN A 2 5.05 2.95 -3.90
CA ASN A 2 5.96 3.70 -3.00
C ASN A 2 5.37 5.06 -2.53
N ILE A 3 6.08 5.76 -1.64
CA ILE A 3 5.65 7.03 -1.02
C ILE A 3 5.28 8.15 -1.99
N ASP A 4 5.93 8.22 -3.15
CA ASP A 4 5.56 9.18 -4.18
C ASP A 4 4.13 8.99 -4.67
N PHE A 5 3.65 7.73 -4.72
CA PHE A 5 2.28 7.41 -5.07
C PHE A 5 1.36 7.39 -3.84
N HIS A 6 1.67 6.56 -2.83
CA HIS A 6 0.85 6.37 -1.64
C HIS A 6 0.64 7.64 -0.80
N TYR A 7 1.57 8.60 -0.87
CA TYR A 7 1.40 9.92 -0.27
C TYR A 7 1.16 11.02 -1.32
N GLY A 8 2.11 11.22 -2.25
CA GLY A 8 2.09 12.35 -3.19
C GLY A 8 0.90 12.33 -4.15
N VAL A 9 0.74 11.23 -4.90
CA VAL A 9 -0.40 11.06 -5.82
C VAL A 9 -1.71 10.98 -5.04
N ILE A 10 -1.77 10.21 -3.95
CA ILE A 10 -3.02 10.08 -3.17
C ILE A 10 -3.48 11.42 -2.57
N TYR A 11 -2.57 12.27 -2.11
CA TYR A 11 -2.93 13.63 -1.72
C TYR A 11 -3.56 14.41 -2.89
N ALA A 12 -2.93 14.36 -4.06
CA ALA A 12 -3.42 15.07 -5.23
C ALA A 12 -4.81 14.57 -5.68
N VAL A 13 -5.02 13.25 -5.76
CA VAL A 13 -6.34 12.69 -6.15
C VAL A 13 -7.39 12.95 -5.07
N ALA A 14 -7.01 12.97 -3.78
CA ALA A 14 -7.91 13.31 -2.69
C ALA A 14 -8.43 14.75 -2.82
N ARG A 15 -7.54 15.70 -3.14
CA ARG A 15 -7.90 17.11 -3.38
C ARG A 15 -8.78 17.27 -4.61
N LEU A 16 -8.40 16.65 -5.74
CA LEU A 16 -9.19 16.65 -6.97
C LEU A 16 -10.55 15.94 -6.81
N GLY A 17 -10.63 14.97 -5.88
CA GLY A 17 -11.86 14.29 -5.49
C GLY A 17 -12.78 15.11 -4.58
N GLY A 18 -12.33 16.29 -4.13
CA GLY A 18 -13.14 17.25 -3.37
C GLY A 18 -12.96 17.24 -1.86
N LEU A 19 -11.94 16.55 -1.32
CA LEU A 19 -11.53 16.72 0.08
C LEU A 19 -10.80 18.05 0.25
N ASP A 20 -10.95 18.70 1.41
CA ASP A 20 -10.13 19.86 1.76
C ASP A 20 -8.66 19.46 2.06
N VAL A 21 -7.78 20.45 2.31
CA VAL A 21 -6.35 20.19 2.57
C VAL A 21 -6.13 19.31 3.81
N ALA A 22 -6.90 19.52 4.87
CA ALA A 22 -6.75 18.77 6.11
C ALA A 22 -7.26 17.33 5.94
N GLU A 23 -8.43 17.16 5.32
CA GLU A 23 -9.02 15.87 4.97
C GLU A 23 -8.08 15.07 4.06
N ALA A 24 -7.57 15.69 2.98
CA ALA A 24 -6.67 15.05 2.03
C ALA A 24 -5.32 14.66 2.68
N ARG A 25 -4.78 15.50 3.57
CA ARG A 25 -3.58 15.17 4.34
C ARG A 25 -3.79 13.93 5.20
N THR A 26 -4.91 13.83 5.93
CA THR A 26 -5.19 12.66 6.77
C THR A 26 -5.34 11.39 5.94
N VAL A 27 -6.03 11.46 4.79
CA VAL A 27 -6.20 10.33 3.87
C VAL A 27 -4.86 9.89 3.29
N ALA A 28 -4.08 10.81 2.74
CA ALA A 28 -2.77 10.50 2.15
C ALA A 28 -1.77 9.99 3.20
N HIS A 29 -1.73 10.61 4.39
CA HIS A 29 -0.88 10.14 5.48
C HIS A 29 -1.28 8.73 5.91
N SER A 30 -2.58 8.45 6.07
CA SER A 30 -3.04 7.09 6.40
C SER A 30 -2.72 6.09 5.29
N CYS A 31 -2.80 6.49 4.02
CA CYS A 31 -2.47 5.63 2.88
C CYS A 31 -0.98 5.25 2.88
N GLN A 32 -0.08 6.20 3.11
CA GLN A 32 1.34 5.91 3.25
C GLN A 32 1.67 5.16 4.54
N TYR A 33 1.02 5.50 5.65
CA TYR A 33 1.35 4.93 6.95
C TYR A 33 1.05 3.42 7.05
N VAL A 34 0.27 2.86 6.11
CA VAL A 34 0.15 1.40 5.98
C VAL A 34 1.50 0.72 5.75
N ASP A 35 2.39 1.33 4.94
CA ASP A 35 3.75 0.84 4.66
C ASP A 35 4.72 1.05 5.84
N ASP A 36 4.45 2.04 6.69
CA ASP A 36 5.37 2.45 7.75
C ASP A 36 4.98 1.92 9.15
N ALA A 37 3.76 1.39 9.30
CA ALA A 37 3.24 0.84 10.53
C ALA A 37 3.74 -0.60 10.77
N THR A 38 5.00 -0.69 11.21
CA THR A 38 5.70 -1.96 11.51
C THR A 38 5.60 -2.41 12.97
N THR A 39 5.08 -1.58 13.88
CA THR A 39 4.99 -1.90 15.32
C THR A 39 3.62 -2.46 15.67
N ASP A 40 3.58 -3.69 16.15
CA ASP A 40 2.37 -4.35 16.64
C ASP A 40 2.27 -4.36 18.19
N GLY A 41 1.32 -5.14 18.70
CA GLY A 41 1.18 -5.40 20.12
C GLY A 41 0.55 -4.27 20.95
N LEU A 42 0.71 -4.40 22.27
CA LEU A 42 0.08 -3.52 23.24
C LEU A 42 0.96 -2.31 23.57
N LEU A 43 0.48 -1.11 23.23
CA LEU A 43 0.95 0.14 23.83
C LEU A 43 0.48 0.18 25.29
N LYS A 44 1.43 0.26 26.23
CA LYS A 44 1.16 0.27 27.67
C LYS A 44 1.27 1.69 28.21
N PHE A 45 0.23 2.13 28.92
CA PHE A 45 0.19 3.44 29.56
C PHE A 45 0.54 3.33 31.04
N ALA A 46 1.03 4.43 31.62
CA ALA A 46 1.51 4.50 33.00
C ALA A 46 0.39 4.26 34.05
N ASP A 47 -0.86 4.55 33.69
CA ASP A 47 -2.06 4.33 34.50
C ASP A 47 -2.61 2.89 34.41
N GLY A 48 -2.00 2.04 33.58
CA GLY A 48 -2.38 0.64 33.41
C GLY A 48 -3.30 0.37 32.23
N GLU A 49 -3.82 1.41 31.57
CA GLU A 49 -4.59 1.29 30.34
C GLU A 49 -3.71 0.78 29.18
N ARG A 50 -4.35 0.17 28.18
CA ARG A 50 -3.66 -0.51 27.08
C ARG A 50 -4.37 -0.28 25.77
N PHE A 51 -3.60 -0.04 24.72
CA PHE A 51 -4.12 0.05 23.36
C PHE A 51 -3.44 -0.99 22.47
N GLU A 52 -4.24 -1.85 21.86
CA GLU A 52 -3.76 -2.84 20.89
C GLU A 52 -3.62 -2.19 19.51
N ARG A 53 -2.41 -2.34 18.95
CA ARG A 53 -2.06 -2.02 17.57
C ARG A 53 -1.81 -3.29 16.80
N ILE A 54 -2.01 -3.20 15.50
CA ILE A 54 -1.56 -4.22 14.56
C ILE A 54 -0.57 -3.57 13.61
N ALA A 55 0.48 -4.31 13.27
CA ALA A 55 1.33 -3.95 12.15
C ALA A 55 0.54 -4.18 10.84
N SER A 56 0.78 -3.30 9.88
CA SER A 56 0.31 -3.44 8.49
C SER A 56 1.45 -3.54 7.49
N ALA A 57 2.70 -3.48 7.95
CA ALA A 57 3.91 -3.73 7.17
C ALA A 57 4.94 -4.47 8.02
N HIS A 58 5.95 -5.04 7.35
CA HIS A 58 7.11 -5.68 7.98
C HIS A 58 8.36 -4.82 7.77
N GLU A 59 9.35 -4.96 8.66
CA GLU A 59 10.69 -4.49 8.35
C GLU A 59 11.33 -5.41 7.29
N MET A 60 12.18 -4.86 6.41
CA MET A 60 12.84 -5.61 5.32
C MET A 60 13.62 -6.86 5.78
N ILE A 61 13.94 -6.97 7.06
CA ILE A 61 14.67 -8.09 7.68
C ILE A 61 13.74 -9.29 7.98
N ASP A 62 12.43 -9.10 7.97
CA ASP A 62 11.43 -10.08 8.43
C ASP A 62 10.83 -10.94 7.31
N TYR A 63 11.27 -10.76 6.05
CA TYR A 63 10.80 -11.53 4.88
C TYR A 63 11.01 -13.05 5.01
N LYS A 64 11.78 -13.53 6.00
CA LYS A 64 12.13 -14.95 6.17
C LYS A 64 11.95 -15.52 7.58
N ASN A 65 11.71 -14.71 8.61
CA ASN A 65 11.74 -15.20 9.99
C ASN A 65 10.53 -14.74 10.80
N GLU A 66 9.36 -15.27 10.49
CA GLU A 66 8.37 -15.78 11.45
C GLU A 66 7.25 -16.45 10.65
N GLU A 67 6.59 -17.45 11.23
CA GLU A 67 5.70 -18.43 10.60
C GLU A 67 4.87 -17.87 9.40
N ASP A 68 4.74 -18.64 8.31
CA ASP A 68 3.91 -18.35 7.12
C ASP A 68 2.54 -17.74 7.48
N ASP A 69 2.00 -18.07 8.65
CA ASP A 69 0.75 -17.53 9.19
C ASP A 69 0.78 -16.05 9.63
N GLN A 70 1.90 -15.52 10.15
CA GLN A 70 2.01 -14.11 10.54
C GLN A 70 2.11 -13.20 9.31
N ASN A 71 2.94 -13.56 8.33
CA ASN A 71 3.12 -12.80 7.09
C ASN A 71 1.81 -12.67 6.31
N ARG A 72 1.00 -13.74 6.27
CA ARG A 72 -0.32 -13.72 5.62
C ARG A 72 -1.28 -12.73 6.28
N ARG A 73 -1.21 -12.53 7.60
CA ARG A 73 -2.07 -11.59 8.34
C ARG A 73 -1.78 -10.12 8.04
N ILE A 74 -0.63 -9.82 7.44
CA ILE A 74 -0.24 -8.48 7.00
C ILE A 74 -0.41 -8.37 5.49
N TRP A 75 0.19 -9.27 4.71
CA TRP A 75 0.18 -9.15 3.26
C TRP A 75 -1.18 -9.34 2.61
N VAL A 76 -1.97 -10.34 3.01
CA VAL A 76 -3.29 -10.59 2.41
C VAL A 76 -4.24 -9.40 2.56
N PRO A 77 -4.41 -8.80 3.75
CA PRO A 77 -5.32 -7.67 3.91
C PRO A 77 -4.78 -6.33 3.41
N PHE A 78 -3.45 -6.12 3.37
CA PHE A 78 -2.87 -4.79 3.12
C PHE A 78 -2.17 -4.63 1.76
N HIS A 79 -1.43 -5.63 1.29
CA HIS A 79 -0.50 -5.46 0.14
C HIS A 79 -0.86 -6.33 -1.08
N PHE A 80 -1.48 -7.48 -0.87
CA PHE A 80 -1.81 -8.45 -1.93
C PHE A 80 -3.25 -8.93 -1.80
N LEU A 81 -4.20 -7.99 -1.83
CA LEU A 81 -5.62 -8.31 -1.69
C LEU A 81 -6.05 -9.32 -2.78
N PRO A 82 -6.51 -10.52 -2.39
CA PRO A 82 -6.88 -11.57 -3.35
C PRO A 82 -8.00 -11.15 -4.30
N GLY A 83 -7.89 -11.52 -5.57
CA GLY A 83 -8.96 -11.32 -6.54
C GLY A 83 -10.13 -12.31 -6.39
N ALA A 84 -9.94 -13.41 -5.66
CA ALA A 84 -10.88 -14.53 -5.51
C ALA A 84 -11.36 -15.18 -6.82
N GLN A 85 -10.55 -15.08 -7.88
CA GLN A 85 -10.83 -15.64 -9.21
C GLN A 85 -10.06 -16.94 -9.44
N GLY A 86 -10.72 -17.96 -9.97
CA GLY A 86 -10.09 -19.25 -10.30
C GLY A 86 -10.71 -20.45 -9.56
N LYS A 87 -10.11 -21.62 -9.73
CA LYS A 87 -10.64 -22.91 -9.22
C LYS A 87 -9.96 -23.32 -7.92
N SER A 88 -8.64 -23.17 -7.85
CA SER A 88 -7.83 -23.51 -6.69
C SER A 88 -7.71 -22.35 -5.71
N VAL A 89 -7.35 -22.66 -4.46
CA VAL A 89 -7.04 -21.63 -3.44
C VAL A 89 -5.89 -20.74 -3.89
N ALA A 90 -4.86 -21.30 -4.52
CA ALA A 90 -3.72 -20.55 -5.02
C ALA A 90 -4.10 -19.55 -6.12
N GLU A 91 -4.93 -19.96 -7.10
CA GLU A 91 -5.44 -19.05 -8.13
C GLU A 91 -6.26 -17.91 -7.53
N LYS A 92 -7.17 -18.24 -6.61
CA LYS A 92 -8.02 -17.27 -5.93
C LYS A 92 -7.24 -16.28 -5.07
N ALA A 93 -6.12 -16.72 -4.51
CA ALA A 93 -5.23 -15.89 -3.69
C ALA A 93 -4.41 -14.87 -4.50
N VAL A 94 -4.38 -14.97 -5.84
CA VAL A 94 -3.67 -14.02 -6.68
C VAL A 94 -4.39 -12.67 -6.67
N CYS A 95 -3.63 -11.61 -6.43
CA CYS A 95 -4.09 -10.24 -6.50
C CYS A 95 -4.49 -9.86 -7.93
N ARG A 96 -5.64 -9.20 -8.07
CA ARG A 96 -6.19 -8.77 -9.36
C ARG A 96 -6.66 -7.32 -9.27
N PRO A 97 -6.31 -6.48 -10.26
CA PRO A 97 -6.62 -5.06 -10.24
C PRO A 97 -8.14 -4.89 -10.26
N ASN A 98 -8.65 -4.01 -9.39
CA ASN A 98 -10.08 -3.66 -9.34
C ASN A 98 -11.02 -4.89 -9.34
N SER A 99 -10.64 -5.96 -8.63
CA SER A 99 -11.46 -7.17 -8.50
C SER A 99 -12.75 -6.91 -7.71
N ASP A 100 -13.74 -7.80 -7.82
CA ASP A 100 -14.98 -7.68 -7.04
C ASP A 100 -14.73 -7.66 -5.53
N VAL A 101 -13.72 -8.41 -5.05
CA VAL A 101 -13.23 -8.34 -3.66
C VAL A 101 -12.76 -6.93 -3.32
N ALA A 102 -11.89 -6.35 -4.17
CA ALA A 102 -11.37 -5.01 -3.95
C ALA A 102 -12.48 -3.95 -3.93
N LYS A 103 -13.45 -4.06 -4.85
CA LYS A 103 -14.61 -3.16 -4.90
C LYS A 103 -15.50 -3.31 -3.66
N ASP A 104 -15.71 -4.52 -3.15
CA ASP A 104 -16.53 -4.73 -1.95
C ASP A 104 -15.85 -4.16 -0.70
N VAL A 105 -14.54 -4.37 -0.52
CA VAL A 105 -13.76 -3.72 0.56
C VAL A 105 -13.93 -2.18 0.49
N VAL A 106 -13.83 -1.59 -0.70
CA VAL A 106 -14.08 -0.16 -0.93
C VAL A 106 -15.50 0.24 -0.52
N ARG A 107 -16.53 -0.50 -0.94
CA ARG A 107 -17.93 -0.22 -0.57
C ARG A 107 -18.14 -0.27 0.94
N ARG A 108 -17.56 -1.26 1.63
CA ARG A 108 -17.61 -1.39 3.09
C ARG A 108 -16.94 -0.21 3.79
N ALA A 109 -15.84 0.31 3.25
CA ALA A 109 -15.17 1.53 3.72
C ALA A 109 -16.09 2.77 3.58
N LEU A 110 -16.64 2.96 2.37
CA LEU A 110 -17.56 4.06 2.06
C LEU A 110 -18.84 4.04 2.90
N ASN A 111 -19.36 2.84 3.21
CA ASN A 111 -20.54 2.70 4.07
C ASN A 111 -20.33 3.28 5.48
N ALA A 112 -19.10 3.25 6.01
CA ALA A 112 -18.79 3.82 7.33
C ALA A 112 -18.31 5.28 7.29
N HIS A 113 -18.73 6.07 6.29
CA HIS A 113 -18.36 7.49 6.15
C HIS A 113 -18.63 8.36 7.40
N GLY A 114 -19.53 7.92 8.30
CA GLY A 114 -19.87 8.62 9.55
C GLY A 114 -19.04 8.21 10.78
N ALA A 115 -18.10 7.27 10.64
CA ALA A 115 -17.25 6.82 11.75
C ALA A 115 -16.23 7.89 12.16
N TYR A 116 -15.82 7.90 13.44
CA TYR A 116 -14.85 8.88 13.98
C TYR A 116 -13.46 8.79 13.32
N ASN A 117 -13.14 7.67 12.70
CA ASN A 117 -11.91 7.38 11.96
C ASN A 117 -12.12 7.29 10.44
N ALA A 118 -13.26 7.77 9.89
CA ALA A 118 -13.66 7.55 8.49
C ALA A 118 -12.60 7.96 7.45
N LEU A 119 -11.89 9.08 7.66
CA LEU A 119 -10.80 9.50 6.77
C LEU A 119 -9.59 8.56 6.83
N HIS A 120 -9.29 8.01 8.00
CA HIS A 120 -8.20 7.05 8.17
C HIS A 120 -8.54 5.73 7.49
N ARG A 121 -9.79 5.27 7.66
CA ARG A 121 -10.30 4.09 6.98
C ARG A 121 -10.32 4.25 5.47
N LEU A 122 -10.67 5.44 4.97
CA LEU A 122 -10.55 5.77 3.55
C LEU A 122 -9.10 5.67 3.07
N GLY A 123 -8.13 6.25 3.78
CA GLY A 123 -6.71 6.19 3.41
C GLY A 123 -6.15 4.76 3.42
N VAL A 124 -6.41 3.99 4.48
CA VAL A 124 -6.03 2.56 4.56
C VAL A 124 -6.64 1.78 3.39
N THR A 125 -7.92 2.01 3.09
CA THR A 125 -8.59 1.32 1.97
C THR A 125 -8.00 1.71 0.63
N LEU A 126 -7.67 2.99 0.42
CA LEU A 126 -7.09 3.48 -0.82
C LEU A 126 -5.72 2.85 -1.08
N HIS A 127 -4.87 2.71 -0.06
CA HIS A 127 -3.60 1.99 -0.17
C HIS A 127 -3.80 0.60 -0.77
N VAL A 128 -4.60 -0.24 -0.09
CA VAL A 128 -4.85 -1.62 -0.52
C VAL A 128 -5.48 -1.67 -1.91
N TYR A 129 -6.36 -0.73 -2.21
CA TYR A 129 -7.07 -0.68 -3.48
C TYR A 129 -6.12 -0.35 -4.64
N VAL A 130 -5.27 0.68 -4.52
CA VAL A 130 -4.33 1.04 -5.60
C VAL A 130 -3.23 -0.01 -5.78
N ASP A 131 -2.83 -0.68 -4.71
CA ASP A 131 -1.86 -1.78 -4.77
C ASP A 131 -2.36 -2.98 -5.57
N THR A 132 -3.67 -3.12 -5.78
CA THR A 132 -4.20 -4.17 -6.67
C THR A 132 -3.69 -4.06 -8.11
N TRP A 133 -3.28 -2.87 -8.55
CA TRP A 133 -2.64 -2.66 -9.86
C TRP A 133 -1.14 -2.95 -9.83
N ALA A 134 -0.42 -2.51 -8.81
CA ALA A 134 1.01 -2.77 -8.69
C ALA A 134 1.28 -4.28 -8.58
N HIS A 135 0.61 -4.94 -7.64
CA HIS A 135 0.91 -6.31 -7.23
C HIS A 135 0.08 -7.37 -7.95
N GLN A 136 -0.60 -7.02 -9.05
CA GLN A 136 -1.35 -7.98 -9.86
C GLN A 136 -0.48 -9.15 -10.33
N GLY A 137 -1.01 -10.36 -10.23
CA GLY A 137 -0.30 -11.59 -10.59
C GLY A 137 0.49 -12.25 -9.44
N PHE A 138 0.66 -11.55 -8.32
CA PHE A 138 1.30 -12.07 -7.10
C PHE A 138 0.27 -12.36 -6.00
N SER A 139 0.70 -12.98 -4.91
CA SER A 139 -0.16 -13.35 -3.78
C SER A 139 0.52 -13.08 -2.43
N GLY A 140 -0.26 -12.68 -1.43
CA GLY A 140 0.19 -12.49 -0.06
C GLY A 140 0.37 -13.77 0.74
N VAL A 141 0.27 -14.94 0.10
CA VAL A 141 0.52 -16.26 0.71
C VAL A 141 1.61 -17.00 -0.05
N ALA A 142 2.19 -18.03 0.57
CA ALA A 142 3.17 -18.89 -0.09
C ALA A 142 2.58 -19.52 -1.36
N SER A 143 3.13 -19.20 -2.54
CA SER A 143 2.54 -19.56 -3.83
C SER A 143 3.59 -19.71 -4.93
N ASP A 144 3.40 -20.68 -5.83
CA ASP A 144 4.23 -20.82 -7.03
C ASP A 144 3.99 -19.67 -8.04
N TYR A 145 2.89 -18.92 -7.90
CA TYR A 145 2.67 -17.67 -8.64
C TYR A 145 3.71 -16.59 -8.29
N ASN A 146 4.25 -16.61 -7.08
CA ASN A 146 5.26 -15.65 -6.61
C ASN A 146 6.68 -16.01 -7.06
N ARG A 147 6.89 -17.26 -7.50
CA ARG A 147 8.22 -17.75 -7.87
C ARG A 147 8.54 -17.39 -9.31
N ILE A 148 9.36 -16.36 -9.49
CA ILE A 148 9.82 -15.90 -10.80
C ILE A 148 10.99 -16.76 -11.27
N THR A 149 10.85 -17.35 -12.45
CA THR A 149 11.89 -18.15 -13.12
C THR A 149 12.63 -17.36 -14.19
N HIS A 150 12.03 -16.27 -14.69
CA HIS A 150 12.62 -15.39 -15.69
C HIS A 150 12.10 -13.96 -15.51
N LEU A 151 12.95 -12.95 -15.65
CA LEU A 151 12.58 -11.53 -15.57
C LEU A 151 13.45 -10.71 -16.52
N GLU A 152 12.83 -9.75 -17.20
CA GLU A 152 13.51 -8.73 -18.00
C GLU A 152 12.76 -7.39 -17.89
N GLY A 153 13.46 -6.26 -17.97
CA GLY A 153 12.86 -4.92 -17.93
C GLY A 153 13.83 -3.83 -18.40
N ASP A 154 13.38 -2.57 -18.37
CA ASP A 154 14.02 -1.41 -19.04
C ASP A 154 15.54 -1.27 -18.89
N ASP A 155 16.15 -1.79 -17.80
CA ASP A 155 17.62 -1.80 -17.59
C ASP A 155 18.17 -3.14 -17.06
N HIS A 156 17.39 -4.21 -17.16
CA HIS A 156 17.73 -5.50 -16.57
C HIS A 156 17.41 -6.61 -17.57
N ASP A 157 18.45 -7.20 -18.16
CA ASP A 157 18.31 -8.55 -18.71
C ASP A 157 18.28 -9.58 -17.56
N HIS A 158 18.01 -10.84 -17.91
CA HIS A 158 17.89 -11.91 -16.92
C HIS A 158 19.18 -12.09 -16.08
N GLU A 159 20.35 -11.98 -16.68
CA GLU A 159 21.64 -12.11 -15.99
C GLU A 159 21.85 -10.98 -14.98
N THR A 160 21.52 -9.74 -15.37
CA THR A 160 21.62 -8.54 -14.53
C THR A 160 20.60 -8.58 -13.39
N TRP A 161 19.38 -9.06 -13.66
CA TRP A 161 18.37 -9.33 -12.63
C TRP A 161 18.88 -10.36 -11.62
N LEU A 162 19.44 -11.49 -12.07
CA LEU A 162 20.02 -12.50 -11.18
C LEU A 162 21.14 -11.93 -10.31
N GLY A 163 22.00 -11.08 -10.89
CA GLY A 163 23.05 -10.37 -10.16
C GLY A 163 22.48 -9.49 -9.05
N LYS A 164 21.55 -8.59 -9.38
CA LYS A 164 20.93 -7.67 -8.41
C LYS A 164 20.10 -8.39 -7.35
N LEU A 165 19.36 -9.42 -7.73
CA LEU A 165 18.60 -10.23 -6.78
C LEU A 165 19.53 -10.92 -5.77
N LYS A 166 20.70 -11.42 -6.21
CA LYS A 166 21.72 -11.94 -5.29
C LYS A 166 22.25 -10.84 -4.35
N GLU A 167 22.54 -9.65 -4.87
CA GLU A 167 22.98 -8.51 -4.05
C GLU A 167 21.94 -8.13 -3.00
N THR A 168 20.67 -7.99 -3.37
CA THR A 168 19.57 -7.69 -2.45
C THR A 168 19.47 -8.73 -1.33
N LEU A 169 19.60 -10.01 -1.66
CA LEU A 169 19.57 -11.09 -0.67
C LEU A 169 20.77 -11.05 0.28
N ILE A 170 21.97 -10.79 -0.24
CA ILE A 170 23.18 -10.64 0.59
C ILE A 170 23.00 -9.46 1.54
N SER A 171 22.50 -8.32 1.04
CA SER A 171 22.20 -7.14 1.85
C SER A 171 21.14 -7.42 2.92
N ALA A 172 20.20 -8.33 2.63
CA ALA A 172 19.22 -8.83 3.60
C ALA A 172 19.76 -9.92 4.55
N GLY A 173 21.05 -10.28 4.46
CA GLY A 173 21.72 -11.22 5.38
C GLY A 173 21.77 -12.69 4.93
N GLU A 174 21.47 -12.98 3.67
CA GLU A 174 21.34 -14.36 3.16
C GLU A 174 22.65 -14.99 2.70
N LYS A 175 22.82 -16.30 2.94
CA LYS A 175 23.99 -17.08 2.51
C LYS A 175 23.82 -17.60 1.07
N VAL A 176 24.67 -17.08 0.17
CA VAL A 176 24.68 -17.33 -1.29
C VAL A 176 24.82 -18.80 -1.66
N GLU A 177 25.51 -19.62 -0.86
CA GLU A 177 25.83 -21.03 -1.16
C GLU A 177 24.60 -21.96 -1.27
N SER A 178 23.41 -21.50 -0.89
CA SER A 178 22.15 -22.27 -0.95
C SER A 178 21.19 -21.85 -2.07
N LEU A 179 21.55 -20.87 -2.91
CA LEU A 179 20.65 -20.25 -3.89
C LEU A 179 20.50 -21.11 -5.16
N ALA A 180 19.65 -22.13 -5.10
CA ALA A 180 18.89 -22.50 -6.30
C ALA A 180 17.92 -21.34 -6.57
N ILE A 181 17.98 -20.73 -7.76
CA ILE A 181 17.11 -19.61 -8.18
C ILE A 181 15.61 -19.97 -8.01
N ASP A 182 15.27 -21.26 -8.08
CA ASP A 182 13.95 -21.82 -7.76
C ASP A 182 13.42 -21.56 -6.33
N ALA A 183 14.30 -21.15 -5.41
CA ALA A 183 14.01 -20.92 -3.98
C ALA A 183 13.78 -19.43 -3.64
N LEU A 184 13.78 -18.55 -4.65
CA LEU A 184 13.69 -17.10 -4.48
C LEU A 184 12.24 -16.67 -4.15
N SER A 185 11.91 -16.78 -2.86
CA SER A 185 10.70 -16.36 -2.13
C SER A 185 9.35 -16.77 -2.75
N GLY A 186 8.65 -17.71 -2.10
CA GLY A 186 7.26 -18.03 -2.45
C GLY A 186 6.24 -16.97 -2.02
N LEU A 187 6.66 -15.78 -1.62
CA LEU A 187 5.91 -14.86 -0.78
C LEU A 187 5.99 -13.44 -1.37
N GLY A 188 4.84 -12.86 -1.71
CA GLY A 188 4.73 -11.54 -2.34
C GLY A 188 5.42 -11.43 -3.71
N HIS A 189 5.82 -10.20 -4.09
CA HIS A 189 6.54 -9.91 -5.33
C HIS A 189 8.06 -9.81 -5.14
N GLY A 190 8.63 -10.30 -4.03
CA GLY A 190 10.06 -10.10 -3.71
C GLY A 190 11.01 -10.52 -4.83
N ALA A 191 10.68 -11.58 -5.58
CA ALA A 191 11.45 -12.03 -6.74
C ALA A 191 11.39 -11.06 -7.96
N ALA A 192 10.39 -10.17 -8.00
CA ALA A 192 10.22 -9.12 -8.99
C ALA A 192 10.97 -7.82 -8.64
N LEU A 193 11.77 -7.80 -7.57
CA LEU A 193 12.43 -6.60 -7.05
C LEU A 193 11.40 -5.46 -6.85
N HIS A 194 11.78 -4.23 -7.20
CA HIS A 194 10.94 -3.03 -7.12
C HIS A 194 10.13 -2.75 -8.40
N PHE A 195 10.17 -3.64 -9.41
CA PHE A 195 9.48 -3.41 -10.69
C PHE A 195 7.98 -3.16 -10.54
N PRO A 196 7.23 -3.90 -9.72
CA PRO A 196 5.81 -3.61 -9.48
C PRO A 196 5.53 -2.19 -8.93
N ASP A 197 6.50 -1.57 -8.26
CA ASP A 197 6.35 -0.31 -7.54
C ASP A 197 6.88 0.92 -8.28
N MET A 198 7.40 0.75 -9.50
CA MET A 198 7.94 1.82 -10.34
C MET A 198 6.91 2.23 -11.40
N PRO A 199 6.28 3.43 -11.30
CA PRO A 199 5.21 3.84 -12.20
C PRO A 199 5.56 3.86 -13.69
N TRP A 200 6.82 4.06 -14.05
CA TRP A 200 7.26 4.16 -15.45
C TRP A 200 7.69 2.81 -16.05
N ALA A 201 7.87 1.78 -15.23
CA ALA A 201 8.58 0.58 -15.64
C ALA A 201 7.76 -0.26 -16.63
N THR A 202 8.45 -0.70 -17.69
CA THR A 202 8.00 -1.76 -18.58
C THR A 202 8.86 -3.01 -18.35
N TRP A 203 8.21 -4.13 -18.08
CA TRP A 203 8.91 -5.36 -17.70
C TRP A 203 8.12 -6.60 -18.10
N ARG A 204 8.79 -7.75 -18.04
CA ARG A 204 8.20 -9.05 -18.33
C ARG A 204 8.77 -10.11 -17.43
N TYR A 205 7.94 -11.06 -17.02
CA TYR A 205 8.37 -12.16 -16.16
C TYR A 205 7.68 -13.46 -16.50
N ARG A 206 8.29 -14.56 -16.09
CA ARG A 206 7.68 -15.90 -16.06
C ARG A 206 7.64 -16.37 -14.62
N CYS A 207 6.53 -16.95 -14.20
CA CYS A 207 6.41 -17.58 -12.90
C CYS A 207 6.33 -19.10 -13.03
N LYS A 208 6.66 -19.84 -11.97
CA LYS A 208 6.78 -21.31 -12.00
C LYS A 208 5.50 -22.03 -12.45
N VAL A 209 4.33 -21.43 -12.26
CA VAL A 209 3.03 -22.02 -12.65
C VAL A 209 2.75 -21.98 -14.15
N SER A 210 3.48 -21.19 -14.94
CA SER A 210 3.23 -21.02 -16.38
C SER A 210 4.51 -20.76 -17.16
N GLU A 211 4.62 -21.32 -18.36
CA GLU A 211 5.70 -20.98 -19.31
C GLU A 211 5.44 -19.66 -20.06
N GLU A 212 4.26 -19.06 -19.88
CA GLU A 212 3.89 -17.80 -20.52
C GLU A 212 4.69 -16.63 -19.95
N MET A 213 5.19 -15.78 -20.84
CA MET A 213 5.78 -14.50 -20.46
C MET A 213 4.67 -13.49 -20.19
N VAL A 214 4.51 -13.11 -18.94
CA VAL A 214 3.61 -12.02 -18.54
C VAL A 214 4.31 -10.69 -18.83
N HIS A 215 3.64 -9.80 -19.55
CA HIS A 215 4.10 -8.45 -19.82
C HIS A 215 3.39 -7.44 -18.91
N ARG A 216 4.14 -6.46 -18.40
CA ARG A 216 3.66 -5.39 -17.54
C ARG A 216 4.13 -4.05 -18.09
N ASP A 217 3.18 -3.13 -18.24
CA ASP A 217 3.40 -1.70 -18.50
C ASP A 217 2.72 -0.95 -17.36
N ASN A 218 3.52 -0.48 -16.40
CA ASN A 218 2.97 0.07 -15.15
C ASN A 218 2.31 1.43 -15.34
N LEU A 219 2.73 2.23 -16.33
CA LEU A 219 2.26 3.60 -16.45
C LEU A 219 0.74 3.71 -16.64
N PRO A 220 0.09 3.00 -17.60
CA PRO A 220 -1.36 3.03 -17.73
C PRO A 220 -2.07 2.46 -16.49
N ASP A 221 -1.50 1.44 -15.84
CA ASP A 221 -2.06 0.84 -14.62
C ASP A 221 -2.08 1.83 -13.46
N PHE A 222 -0.97 2.56 -13.23
CA PHE A 222 -0.85 3.56 -12.17
C PHE A 222 -1.77 4.78 -12.43
N VAL A 223 -1.90 5.20 -13.69
CA VAL A 223 -2.88 6.25 -14.07
C VAL A 223 -4.31 5.77 -13.83
N GLN A 224 -4.62 4.50 -14.10
CA GLN A 224 -5.94 3.93 -13.82
C GLN A 224 -6.19 3.81 -12.31
N ALA A 225 -5.19 3.38 -11.53
CA ALA A 225 -5.29 3.30 -10.07
C ALA A 225 -5.60 4.67 -9.45
N ALA A 226 -4.90 5.73 -9.88
CA ALA A 226 -5.15 7.09 -9.42
C ALA A 226 -6.54 7.62 -9.83
N ASP A 227 -7.00 7.30 -11.04
CA ASP A 227 -8.35 7.67 -11.50
C ASP A 227 -9.43 6.99 -10.65
N MET A 228 -9.27 5.70 -10.37
CA MET A 228 -10.20 4.96 -9.53
C MET A 228 -10.14 5.42 -8.07
N ALA A 229 -8.96 5.77 -7.53
CA ALA A 229 -8.84 6.38 -6.21
C ALA A 229 -9.60 7.71 -6.14
N CYS A 230 -9.49 8.57 -7.16
CA CYS A 230 -10.28 9.81 -7.26
C CYS A 230 -11.78 9.53 -7.21
N LYS A 231 -12.25 8.51 -7.95
CA LYS A 231 -13.66 8.07 -7.92
C LYS A 231 -14.12 7.63 -6.52
N VAL A 232 -13.29 6.89 -5.79
CA VAL A 232 -13.59 6.48 -4.41
C VAL A 232 -13.73 7.71 -3.50
N VAL A 233 -12.82 8.68 -3.63
CA VAL A 233 -12.89 9.93 -2.85
C VAL A 233 -14.15 10.72 -3.18
N GLN A 234 -14.52 10.84 -4.46
CA GLN A 234 -15.75 11.51 -4.90
C GLN A 234 -16.99 10.84 -4.32
N ALA A 235 -17.04 9.50 -4.30
CA ALA A 235 -18.12 8.75 -3.67
C ALA A 235 -18.18 8.97 -2.14
N PHE A 236 -17.02 9.06 -1.48
CA PHE A 236 -16.93 9.39 -0.06
C PHE A 236 -17.54 10.77 0.23
N LYS A 237 -17.18 11.81 -0.55
CA LYS A 237 -17.80 13.15 -0.43
C LYS A 237 -19.30 13.11 -0.71
N ALA A 238 -19.73 12.31 -1.67
CA ALA A 238 -21.13 12.13 -2.03
C ALA A 238 -21.91 11.25 -1.05
N LYS A 239 -21.26 10.66 -0.03
CA LYS A 239 -21.83 9.69 0.91
C LYS A 239 -22.51 8.51 0.20
N SER A 240 -21.85 8.03 -0.86
CA SER A 240 -22.33 6.95 -1.73
C SER A 240 -21.34 5.80 -1.74
N GLN A 241 -21.85 4.58 -1.97
CA GLN A 241 -21.03 3.40 -2.25
C GLN A 241 -20.80 3.21 -3.77
N GLU A 242 -21.51 3.97 -4.61
CA GLU A 242 -21.43 3.93 -6.08
C GLU A 242 -20.22 4.74 -6.58
N PHE A 243 -19.02 4.22 -6.33
CA PHE A 243 -17.79 4.88 -6.75
C PHE A 243 -17.47 4.65 -8.23
N GLU A 244 -17.81 3.49 -8.79
CA GLU A 244 -17.49 3.16 -10.19
C GLU A 244 -18.09 4.16 -11.19
N SER A 245 -19.26 4.72 -10.86
CA SER A 245 -19.97 5.73 -11.66
C SER A 245 -19.52 7.16 -11.42
N GLN A 246 -18.61 7.42 -10.48
CA GLN A 246 -18.10 8.77 -10.25
C GLN A 246 -17.23 9.24 -11.43
N PRO A 247 -17.14 10.55 -11.67
CA PRO A 247 -16.39 11.10 -12.80
C PRO A 247 -14.92 10.68 -12.86
N GLY A 248 -14.26 10.53 -11.72
CA GLY A 248 -12.82 10.30 -11.63
C GLY A 248 -12.03 11.58 -11.82
N LEU A 249 -10.77 11.45 -12.27
CA LEU A 249 -9.91 12.59 -12.53
C LEU A 249 -10.43 13.44 -13.70
N PRO A 250 -10.39 14.77 -13.60
CA PRO A 250 -10.58 15.65 -14.76
C PRO A 250 -9.65 15.24 -15.92
N PRO A 251 -10.09 15.26 -17.19
CA PRO A 251 -9.29 14.75 -18.31
C PRO A 251 -7.90 15.38 -18.47
N ASP A 252 -7.79 16.69 -18.21
CA ASP A 252 -6.54 17.45 -18.24
C ASP A 252 -5.62 17.07 -17.07
N ALA A 253 -6.17 16.95 -15.86
CA ALA A 253 -5.45 16.46 -14.69
C ALA A 253 -4.95 15.02 -14.87
N LYS A 254 -5.77 14.13 -15.46
CA LYS A 254 -5.40 12.74 -15.75
C LYS A 254 -4.26 12.66 -16.77
N ALA A 255 -4.31 13.48 -17.82
CA ALA A 255 -3.23 13.57 -18.80
C ALA A 255 -1.92 14.11 -18.19
N ALA A 256 -2.02 15.17 -17.39
CA ALA A 256 -0.87 15.75 -16.68
C ALA A 256 -0.25 14.76 -15.68
N LEU A 257 -1.07 14.05 -14.90
CA LEU A 257 -0.64 12.97 -14.00
C LEU A 257 0.17 11.90 -14.76
N GLY A 258 -0.34 11.43 -15.90
CA GLY A 258 0.38 10.45 -16.73
C GLY A 258 1.72 10.95 -17.26
N ASN A 259 1.84 12.25 -17.57
CA ASN A 259 3.12 12.84 -17.97
C ASN A 259 4.08 12.95 -16.78
N LEU A 260 3.59 13.41 -15.62
CA LEU A 260 4.39 13.50 -14.39
C LEU A 260 4.93 12.13 -13.95
N LEU A 261 4.10 11.08 -13.98
CA LEU A 261 4.55 9.71 -13.66
C LEU A 261 5.58 9.17 -14.66
N ARG A 262 5.49 9.57 -15.94
CA ARG A 262 6.47 9.19 -16.97
C ARG A 262 7.80 9.93 -16.83
N GLU A 263 7.77 11.16 -16.31
CA GLU A 263 8.98 11.97 -16.08
C GLU A 263 9.69 11.60 -14.77
N ASN A 264 8.92 11.15 -13.78
CA ASN A 264 9.40 10.87 -12.42
C ASN A 264 10.01 9.46 -12.29
N CYS A 265 11.19 9.26 -12.89
CA CYS A 265 11.84 7.95 -13.02
C CYS A 265 13.01 7.70 -12.04
N SER A 266 13.13 8.47 -10.95
CA SER A 266 14.19 8.20 -9.97
C SER A 266 13.95 6.88 -9.26
N HIS A 267 14.99 6.06 -9.10
CA HIS A 267 14.90 4.84 -8.27
C HIS A 267 14.78 5.16 -6.77
N ASP A 268 15.09 6.39 -6.34
CA ASP A 268 14.92 6.84 -4.97
C ASP A 268 13.47 7.34 -4.73
N PRO A 269 12.68 6.68 -3.85
CA PRO A 269 11.31 7.09 -3.55
C PRO A 269 11.18 8.50 -2.95
N ASP A 270 12.18 8.99 -2.21
CA ASP A 270 12.14 10.32 -1.59
C ASP A 270 12.42 11.43 -2.62
N GLU A 271 13.29 11.17 -3.59
CA GLU A 271 13.46 12.06 -4.76
C GLU A 271 12.15 12.14 -5.56
N ARG A 272 11.47 11.01 -5.76
CA ARG A 272 10.18 10.99 -6.46
C ARG A 272 9.10 11.74 -5.68
N LEU A 273 9.07 11.66 -4.36
CA LEU A 273 8.16 12.47 -3.55
C LEU A 273 8.50 13.96 -3.64
N SER A 274 9.78 14.31 -3.63
CA SER A 274 10.24 15.70 -3.79
C SER A 274 9.80 16.29 -5.12
N PHE A 275 9.86 15.50 -6.19
CA PHE A 275 9.30 15.88 -7.50
C PHE A 275 7.80 16.20 -7.40
N TRP A 276 7.01 15.40 -6.67
CA TRP A 276 5.59 15.68 -6.44
C TRP A 276 5.36 16.98 -5.64
N LYS A 277 6.17 17.24 -4.60
CA LYS A 277 6.10 18.50 -3.85
C LYS A 277 6.26 19.71 -4.79
N GLU A 278 7.25 19.67 -5.68
CA GLU A 278 7.48 20.74 -6.66
C GLU A 278 6.37 20.83 -7.72
N ALA A 279 5.90 19.69 -8.24
CA ALA A 279 4.86 19.65 -9.27
C ALA A 279 3.54 20.26 -8.79
N LEU A 280 3.15 19.96 -7.54
CA LEU A 280 1.93 20.52 -6.94
C LEU A 280 2.08 22.01 -6.59
N ALA A 281 3.24 22.41 -6.05
CA ALA A 281 3.50 23.80 -5.69
C ALA A 281 3.65 24.74 -6.90
N SER A 282 4.01 24.20 -8.07
CA SER A 282 4.12 24.96 -9.33
C SER A 282 2.87 24.85 -10.22
N GLY A 283 1.84 24.13 -9.77
CA GLY A 283 0.60 23.94 -10.51
C GLY A 283 0.73 23.14 -11.81
N LYS A 284 1.72 22.23 -11.89
CA LYS A 284 1.88 21.32 -13.05
C LYS A 284 0.74 20.32 -13.18
N LEU A 285 0.01 20.05 -12.10
CA LEU A 285 -1.20 19.24 -12.12
C LEU A 285 -2.43 20.17 -12.13
N PRO A 286 -3.17 20.26 -13.25
CA PRO A 286 -4.36 21.11 -13.35
C PRO A 286 -5.35 20.90 -12.21
N GLY A 287 -5.86 22.01 -11.67
CA GLY A 287 -6.78 22.02 -10.51
C GLY A 287 -6.09 22.14 -9.16
N LEU A 288 -4.77 21.99 -9.07
CA LEU A 288 -3.99 22.16 -7.85
C LEU A 288 -2.87 23.18 -8.04
N ASN A 289 -2.64 24.02 -7.04
CA ASN A 289 -1.51 24.93 -6.94
C ASN A 289 -1.29 25.24 -5.46
N GLU A 290 -0.72 24.27 -4.75
CA GLU A 290 -0.58 24.28 -3.29
C GLU A 290 0.60 23.38 -2.88
N ALA A 291 1.13 23.63 -1.68
CA ALA A 291 2.20 22.80 -1.13
C ALA A 291 1.64 21.44 -0.67
N LEU A 292 2.36 20.37 -1.01
CA LEU A 292 2.12 19.05 -0.41
C LEU A 292 2.54 19.10 1.07
N PRO A 293 1.64 18.79 2.03
CA PRO A 293 1.99 18.76 3.45
C PRO A 293 3.12 17.76 3.73
N ASP A 294 3.93 18.01 4.75
CA ASP A 294 4.98 17.07 5.13
C ASP A 294 4.44 15.77 5.72
N TYR A 295 5.09 14.66 5.37
CA TYR A 295 4.86 13.34 5.92
C TYR A 295 5.95 13.02 6.95
N ILE A 296 5.54 12.56 8.14
CA ILE A 296 6.44 12.16 9.22
C ILE A 296 5.93 10.84 9.79
N ALA A 297 6.53 9.72 9.35
CA ALA A 297 6.12 8.38 9.75
C ALA A 297 6.31 8.12 11.25
N LYS A 298 7.52 8.42 11.77
CA LYS A 298 7.95 8.10 13.14
C LYS A 298 8.76 9.26 13.73
N GLY A 299 9.02 9.19 15.04
CA GLY A 299 9.79 10.20 15.76
C GLY A 299 9.08 11.54 15.99
N PRO A 300 9.81 12.59 16.37
CA PRO A 300 9.25 13.90 16.68
C PRO A 300 8.41 14.48 15.52
N GLY A 301 7.16 14.83 15.83
CA GLY A 301 6.20 15.38 14.86
C GLY A 301 5.31 14.33 14.18
N SER A 302 5.60 13.04 14.34
CA SER A 302 4.72 11.96 13.88
C SER A 302 3.39 11.92 14.66
N TRP A 303 2.41 11.20 14.12
CA TRP A 303 1.15 10.93 14.81
C TRP A 303 1.37 10.21 16.15
N LYS A 304 2.29 9.24 16.23
CA LYS A 304 2.64 8.56 17.49
C LYS A 304 3.18 9.55 18.53
N HIS A 305 4.12 10.40 18.13
CA HIS A 305 4.71 11.40 19.02
C HIS A 305 3.66 12.43 19.48
N ALA A 306 2.77 12.87 18.59
CA ALA A 306 1.67 13.77 18.96
C ALA A 306 0.70 13.13 19.98
N ALA A 307 0.43 11.83 19.84
CA ALA A 307 -0.49 11.09 20.68
C ALA A 307 0.10 10.68 22.04
N THR A 308 1.41 10.39 22.09
CA THR A 308 2.05 9.72 23.25
C THR A 308 3.23 10.48 23.86
N ARG A 309 3.80 11.47 23.15
CA ARG A 309 5.09 12.13 23.46
C ARG A 309 6.33 11.23 23.37
N LEU A 310 6.18 9.97 22.97
CA LEU A 310 7.32 9.10 22.69
C LEU A 310 8.02 9.59 21.42
N ALA A 311 9.33 9.83 21.52
CA ALA A 311 10.16 10.30 20.41
C ALA A 311 10.91 9.17 19.70
N GLY A 312 10.95 7.97 20.28
CA GLY A 312 11.52 6.78 19.66
C GLY A 312 10.60 6.16 18.62
N ASP A 313 11.19 5.37 17.73
CA ASP A 313 10.46 4.58 16.73
C ASP A 313 9.72 3.39 17.40
N ASP A 314 10.29 2.86 18.47
CA ASP A 314 9.72 1.84 19.34
C ASP A 314 8.94 2.46 20.52
N ASP A 315 8.50 1.62 21.45
CA ASP A 315 7.85 2.07 22.69
C ASP A 315 8.86 2.28 23.83
N SER A 316 10.16 2.43 23.52
CA SER A 316 11.16 2.72 24.54
C SER A 316 10.98 4.14 25.08
N GLY A 317 11.24 4.29 26.39
CA GLY A 317 11.05 5.55 27.10
C GLY A 317 10.11 5.42 28.29
N GLU A 318 9.69 6.58 28.81
CA GLU A 318 8.70 6.64 29.89
C GLU A 318 7.31 6.32 29.33
N ALA A 319 6.59 5.42 29.98
CA ALA A 319 5.26 5.02 29.53
C ALA A 319 4.33 6.25 29.42
N PRO A 320 3.61 6.43 28.30
CA PRO A 320 2.70 7.55 28.14
C PRO A 320 1.54 7.48 29.14
N VAL A 321 0.90 8.61 29.42
CA VAL A 321 -0.33 8.68 30.23
C VAL A 321 -1.54 8.65 29.31
N TRP A 322 -2.56 7.86 29.65
CA TRP A 322 -3.78 7.83 28.85
C TRP A 322 -4.44 9.21 28.89
N SER A 323 -4.91 9.70 27.74
CA SER A 323 -5.45 11.05 27.66
C SER A 323 -6.46 11.21 26.55
N GLU A 324 -7.30 12.25 26.65
CA GLU A 324 -8.20 12.65 25.56
C GLU A 324 -7.43 12.98 24.27
N VAL A 325 -6.19 13.46 24.39
CA VAL A 325 -5.32 13.70 23.23
C VAL A 325 -5.03 12.39 22.49
N PHE A 326 -4.76 11.31 23.22
CA PHE A 326 -4.57 9.98 22.62
C PHE A 326 -5.89 9.47 22.01
N GLU A 327 -7.01 9.58 22.73
CA GLU A 327 -8.33 9.16 22.27
C GLU A 327 -8.72 9.78 20.92
N GLN A 328 -8.42 11.07 20.74
CA GLN A 328 -8.75 11.82 19.52
C GLN A 328 -7.63 11.84 18.48
N SER A 329 -6.50 11.20 18.76
CA SER A 329 -5.33 11.26 17.88
C SER A 329 -5.53 10.52 16.56
N ASP A 330 -4.85 11.01 15.53
CA ASP A 330 -4.78 10.32 14.24
C ASP A 330 -4.09 8.96 14.37
N TYR A 331 -3.12 8.82 15.28
CA TYR A 331 -2.44 7.55 15.57
C TYR A 331 -3.42 6.45 16.01
N ARG A 332 -4.29 6.78 16.97
CA ARG A 332 -5.32 5.84 17.44
C ARG A 332 -6.31 5.52 16.33
N LYS A 333 -6.86 6.56 15.68
CA LYS A 333 -7.84 6.42 14.60
C LYS A 333 -7.32 5.57 13.44
N PHE A 334 -6.04 5.73 13.09
CA PHE A 334 -5.36 4.91 12.10
C PHE A 334 -5.30 3.44 12.50
N HIS A 335 -4.81 3.13 13.71
CA HIS A 335 -4.71 1.74 14.14
C HIS A 335 -6.08 1.08 14.33
N ASP A 336 -7.11 1.83 14.71
CA ASP A 336 -8.48 1.32 14.70
C ASP A 336 -8.97 1.05 13.27
N ALA A 337 -8.69 1.95 12.32
CA ALA A 337 -9.00 1.76 10.91
C ALA A 337 -8.29 0.54 10.29
N THR A 338 -7.03 0.27 10.65
CA THR A 338 -6.32 -0.93 10.15
C THR A 338 -6.90 -2.22 10.72
N LYS A 339 -7.28 -2.25 12.01
CA LYS A 339 -7.99 -3.38 12.62
C LYS A 339 -9.32 -3.65 11.93
N GLU A 340 -10.11 -2.59 11.68
CA GLU A 340 -11.38 -2.67 10.97
C GLU A 340 -11.20 -3.15 9.52
N HIS A 341 -10.22 -2.61 8.79
CA HIS A 341 -9.92 -3.01 7.42
C HIS A 341 -9.55 -4.49 7.35
N ARG A 342 -8.63 -4.95 8.21
CA ARG A 342 -8.23 -6.36 8.28
C ARG A 342 -9.42 -7.25 8.57
N PHE A 343 -10.28 -6.87 9.52
CA PHE A 343 -11.48 -7.63 9.84
C PHE A 343 -12.41 -7.73 8.62
N VAL A 344 -12.72 -6.62 7.95
CA VAL A 344 -13.59 -6.63 6.77
C VAL A 344 -13.01 -7.47 5.64
N ALA A 345 -11.74 -7.27 5.30
CA ALA A 345 -11.11 -8.03 4.22
C ALA A 345 -11.11 -9.53 4.50
N VAL A 346 -10.64 -9.94 5.68
CA VAL A 346 -10.35 -11.35 6.00
C VAL A 346 -11.57 -12.11 6.53
N GLN A 347 -12.43 -11.47 7.33
CA GLN A 347 -13.53 -12.12 8.03
C GLN A 347 -14.89 -11.93 7.34
N GLU A 348 -15.05 -10.90 6.51
CA GLU A 348 -16.30 -10.65 5.77
C GLU A 348 -16.14 -10.94 4.27
N VAL A 349 -15.36 -10.12 3.56
CA VAL A 349 -15.33 -10.10 2.09
C VAL A 349 -14.74 -11.37 1.49
N LEU A 350 -13.54 -11.79 1.92
CA LEU A 350 -12.91 -13.00 1.38
C LEU A 350 -13.75 -14.28 1.64
N PRO A 351 -14.32 -14.49 2.86
CA PRO A 351 -15.22 -15.61 3.10
C PRO A 351 -16.50 -15.58 2.25
N GLU A 352 -17.10 -14.41 2.03
CA GLU A 352 -18.24 -14.22 1.12
C GLU A 352 -17.86 -14.59 -0.33
N ALA A 353 -16.62 -14.29 -0.75
CA ALA A 353 -16.05 -14.72 -2.03
C ALA A 353 -15.56 -16.20 -2.05
N GLY A 354 -15.77 -16.95 -0.96
CA GLY A 354 -15.41 -18.36 -0.85
C GLY A 354 -13.91 -18.62 -0.74
N LEU A 355 -13.16 -17.71 -0.13
CA LEU A 355 -11.72 -17.80 0.12
C LEU A 355 -11.40 -17.55 1.60
N ARG A 356 -10.57 -18.40 2.22
CA ARG A 356 -10.16 -18.31 3.64
C ARG A 356 -8.66 -18.56 3.71
N LEU A 357 -7.89 -17.54 4.05
CA LEU A 357 -6.42 -17.56 3.99
C LEU A 357 -5.73 -17.24 5.32
N CYS A 358 -6.48 -16.77 6.33
CA CYS A 358 -5.95 -16.29 7.61
C CYS A 358 -6.78 -16.77 8.79
#